data_AF-U6DIU3-F1
#
_entry.id   AF-U6DIU3-F1
#
_cell.length_a   1.000
_cell.length_b   1.000
_cell.length_c   1.000
_cell.angle_alpha   90.00
_cell.angle_beta   90.00
_cell.angle_gamma   90.00
#
_symmetry.space_group_name_H-M   'P 1'
#
loop_
_entity.id
_entity.type
_entity.pdbx_description
1 polymer ?
#
loop_
_entity_poly.entity_id
_entity_poly.type
_entity_poly.pdbx_seq_one_letter_code
_entity_poly.pdbx_strand_id
1 'polypeptide(L)'
;MSPEVALNRISPMLSPFISSVVRNGKVGLDATNCLRITDLKSGCTSLTPGPNCDRFKLHIPYAGETLKWDIIFNAQYPELPPDFIFGEDAEFLPDPSALHNLASWNPSNPECLLLVVKELVQQYHQFQCSRLRESSRLMFEYQTLLEEPQYGENMEIYAGKKNNWTGEFSARFLLKLPVDFSNIPTYLLKDVNEDPGEDVALLSVSFEDTEATQVYPKLYLSPRIEHALGGSSALHIPAFPGGGCLIDYVPQVCHLLTNKVQYVIQGYHKRREYIAAFLSHFG
;
A
#
# COMPACT_ATOMS: atom_id res chain seq x y z
N MET A 1 6.67 7.83 -16.17
CA MET A 1 6.06 9.13 -16.53
C MET A 1 5.52 9.73 -15.26
N SER A 2 5.73 11.03 -14.99
CA SER A 2 5.14 11.66 -13.80
C SER A 2 3.62 11.76 -13.95
N PRO A 3 2.86 11.78 -12.85
CA PRO A 3 1.41 11.99 -12.85
C PRO A 3 0.96 13.19 -13.69
N GLU A 4 1.65 14.32 -13.55
CA GLU A 4 1.31 15.57 -14.24
C GLU A 4 1.42 15.43 -15.77
N VAL A 5 2.46 14.74 -16.25
CA VAL A 5 2.64 14.49 -17.69
C VAL A 5 1.57 13.54 -18.22
N ALA A 6 1.15 12.55 -17.42
CA ALA A 6 0.07 11.65 -17.78
C ALA A 6 -1.27 12.38 -17.89
N LEU A 7 -1.61 13.24 -16.92
CA LEU A 7 -2.85 14.01 -16.90
C LEU A 7 -3.02 14.92 -18.12
N ASN A 8 -1.92 15.49 -18.64
CA ASN A 8 -1.95 16.34 -19.84
C ASN A 8 -2.33 15.60 -21.14
N ARG A 9 -2.31 14.27 -21.15
CA ARG A 9 -2.61 13.44 -22.34
C ARG A 9 -4.00 12.81 -22.30
N ILE A 10 -4.62 12.77 -21.12
CA ILE A 10 -5.91 12.13 -20.89
C ILE A 10 -7.04 13.04 -21.40
N SER A 11 -8.14 12.43 -21.85
CA SER A 11 -9.35 13.18 -22.20
C SER A 11 -9.78 14.09 -21.05
N PRO A 12 -10.08 15.39 -21.28
CA PRO A 12 -10.41 16.33 -20.20
C PRO A 12 -11.57 15.89 -19.32
N MET A 13 -12.55 15.18 -19.88
CA MET A 13 -13.72 14.68 -19.15
C MET A 13 -13.36 13.55 -18.18
N LEU A 14 -12.30 12.79 -18.44
CA LEU A 14 -11.84 11.68 -17.59
C LEU A 14 -10.81 12.14 -16.55
N SER A 15 -10.13 13.27 -16.80
CA SER A 15 -9.06 13.79 -15.95
C SER A 15 -9.43 13.89 -14.45
N PRO A 16 -10.66 14.27 -14.04
CA PRO A 16 -11.00 14.33 -12.62
C PRO A 16 -10.89 12.97 -11.91
N PHE A 17 -11.32 11.88 -12.56
CA PHE A 17 -11.26 10.53 -11.98
C PHE A 17 -9.82 10.09 -11.78
N ILE A 18 -8.99 10.25 -12.81
CA ILE A 18 -7.58 9.86 -12.75
C ILE A 18 -6.80 10.75 -11.77
N SER A 19 -7.10 12.05 -11.73
CA SER A 19 -6.47 12.96 -10.77
C SER A 19 -6.81 12.57 -9.33
N SER A 20 -8.05 12.16 -9.05
CA SER A 20 -8.43 11.66 -7.73
C SER A 20 -7.65 10.39 -7.38
N VAL A 21 -7.56 9.43 -8.30
CA VAL A 21 -6.78 8.19 -8.08
C VAL A 21 -5.31 8.48 -7.83
N VAL A 22 -4.66 9.37 -8.56
CA VAL A 22 -3.21 9.60 -8.37
C VAL A 22 -2.91 10.46 -7.14
N ARG A 23 -3.78 11.42 -6.80
CA ARG A 23 -3.58 12.31 -5.64
C ARG A 23 -4.05 11.70 -4.33
N ASN A 24 -5.19 11.01 -4.36
CA ASN A 24 -5.86 10.50 -3.17
C ASN A 24 -5.76 8.97 -3.05
N GLY A 25 -5.22 8.28 -4.06
CA GLY A 25 -5.20 6.82 -4.13
C GLY A 25 -4.16 6.18 -3.24
N LYS A 26 -4.38 6.31 -1.94
CA LYS A 26 -3.87 5.36 -0.97
C LYS A 26 -4.85 4.19 -0.98
N VAL A 27 -4.44 3.10 -1.60
CA VAL A 27 -5.19 1.84 -1.64
C VAL A 27 -4.33 0.79 -0.97
N GLY A 28 -4.87 0.18 0.08
CA GLY A 28 -4.13 -0.79 0.88
C GLY A 28 -3.19 -0.17 1.92
N LEU A 29 -2.33 -1.02 2.49
CA LEU A 29 -1.40 -0.67 3.58
C LEU A 29 -0.08 -0.09 3.08
N ASP A 30 0.37 -0.46 1.89
CA ASP A 30 1.59 0.09 1.28
C ASP A 30 1.38 1.50 0.68
N ALA A 31 0.56 2.30 1.35
CA ALA A 31 0.21 3.68 0.99
C ALA A 31 1.41 4.66 1.00
N THR A 32 2.61 4.17 1.31
CA THR A 32 3.88 4.90 1.11
C THR A 32 4.30 4.94 -0.35
N ASN A 33 3.90 3.94 -1.16
CA ASN A 33 3.99 3.97 -2.61
C ASN A 33 2.68 4.52 -3.18
N CYS A 34 2.72 5.66 -3.86
CA CYS A 34 1.54 6.18 -4.55
C CYS A 34 1.14 5.26 -5.71
N LEU A 35 -0.16 5.21 -6.03
CA LEU A 35 -0.62 4.62 -7.29
C LEU A 35 0.10 5.26 -8.47
N ARG A 36 0.60 4.42 -9.38
CA ARG A 36 1.29 4.89 -10.59
C ARG A 36 0.52 4.50 -11.82
N ILE A 37 0.57 5.36 -12.83
CA ILE A 37 -0.06 5.11 -14.12
C ILE A 37 1.01 4.99 -15.20
N THR A 38 0.89 3.96 -16.02
CA THR A 38 1.75 3.68 -17.16
C THR A 38 0.90 3.32 -18.39
N ASP A 39 1.54 3.08 -19.53
CA ASP A 39 0.91 2.58 -20.76
C ASP A 39 -0.33 3.36 -21.23
N LEU A 40 -0.30 4.70 -21.18
CA LEU A 40 -1.38 5.53 -21.73
C LEU A 40 -1.53 5.30 -23.24
N LYS A 41 -2.75 4.95 -23.67
CA LYS A 41 -3.15 4.78 -25.06
C LYS A 41 -4.48 5.51 -25.34
N SER A 42 -4.66 5.91 -26.59
CA SER A 42 -5.95 6.36 -27.12
C SER A 42 -6.71 5.17 -27.68
N GLY A 43 -7.96 4.99 -27.24
CA GLY A 43 -8.96 4.13 -27.85
C GLY A 43 -9.71 4.78 -29.02
N CYS A 44 -9.51 6.08 -29.23
CA CYS A 44 -10.10 6.85 -30.32
C CYS A 44 -9.30 6.72 -31.62
N THR A 45 -9.92 7.15 -32.74
CA THR A 45 -9.23 7.24 -34.04
C THR A 45 -8.02 8.17 -33.96
N SER A 46 -6.96 7.84 -34.68
CA SER A 46 -5.70 8.62 -34.68
C SER A 46 -5.85 10.06 -35.15
N LEU A 47 -6.96 10.39 -35.84
CA LEU A 47 -7.29 11.73 -36.31
C LEU A 47 -7.96 12.60 -35.22
N THR A 48 -8.32 12.03 -34.07
CA THR A 48 -8.97 12.78 -32.98
C THR A 48 -7.96 13.79 -32.41
N PRO A 49 -8.22 15.11 -32.51
CA PRO A 49 -7.27 16.13 -32.09
C PRO A 49 -7.23 16.28 -30.57
N GLY A 50 -6.10 16.77 -30.04
CA GLY A 50 -5.95 17.10 -28.63
C GLY A 50 -5.80 15.90 -27.69
N PRO A 51 -5.88 16.11 -26.37
CA PRO A 51 -5.80 15.04 -25.37
C PRO A 51 -6.98 14.07 -25.48
N ASN A 52 -6.70 12.81 -25.76
CA ASN A 52 -7.72 11.80 -26.06
C ASN A 52 -7.39 10.41 -25.48
N CYS A 53 -6.37 10.30 -24.63
CA CYS A 53 -6.08 9.02 -23.99
C CYS A 53 -7.17 8.67 -22.98
N ASP A 54 -7.63 7.42 -23.02
CA ASP A 54 -8.72 6.86 -22.20
C ASP A 54 -8.41 5.43 -21.70
N ARG A 55 -7.28 4.84 -22.12
CA ARG A 55 -6.82 3.52 -21.69
C ARG A 55 -5.47 3.65 -21.02
N PHE A 56 -5.31 3.01 -19.87
CA PHE A 56 -4.07 3.07 -19.12
C PHE A 56 -3.88 1.86 -18.22
N LYS A 57 -2.65 1.64 -17.76
CA LYS A 57 -2.31 0.61 -16.78
C LYS A 57 -2.08 1.25 -15.42
N LEU A 58 -2.83 0.80 -14.42
CA LEU A 58 -2.71 1.22 -13.03
C LEU A 58 -1.83 0.24 -12.27
N HIS A 59 -0.84 0.77 -11.57
CA HIS A 59 0.06 0.04 -10.68
C HIS A 59 -0.41 0.26 -9.25
N ILE A 60 -0.94 -0.79 -8.63
CA ILE A 60 -1.48 -0.78 -7.27
C ILE A 60 -0.51 -1.52 -6.36
N PRO A 61 0.13 -0.84 -5.39
CA PRO A 61 0.93 -1.52 -4.38
C PRO A 61 0.01 -2.29 -3.43
N TYR A 62 0.32 -3.55 -3.19
CA TYR A 62 -0.49 -4.44 -2.38
C TYR A 62 0.39 -5.53 -1.76
N ALA A 63 0.38 -5.67 -0.44
CA ALA A 63 1.17 -6.67 0.29
C ALA A 63 2.66 -6.70 -0.13
N GLY A 64 3.26 -5.55 -0.45
CA GLY A 64 4.66 -5.46 -0.91
C GLY A 64 4.92 -5.93 -2.35
N GLU A 65 3.88 -6.30 -3.09
CA GLU A 65 3.90 -6.50 -4.54
C GLU A 65 3.25 -5.32 -5.28
N THR A 66 3.31 -5.33 -6.61
CA THR A 66 2.60 -4.35 -7.44
C THR A 66 1.65 -5.04 -8.41
N LEU A 67 0.34 -4.91 -8.16
CA LEU A 67 -0.70 -5.34 -9.09
C LEU A 67 -0.72 -4.39 -10.29
N LYS A 68 -0.84 -4.94 -11.50
CA LYS A 68 -0.85 -4.18 -12.76
C LYS A 68 -2.18 -4.42 -13.47
N TRP A 69 -3.11 -3.50 -13.33
CA TRP A 69 -4.45 -3.61 -13.90
C TRP A 69 -4.63 -2.66 -15.07
N ASP A 70 -5.14 -3.16 -16.18
CA ASP A 70 -5.52 -2.29 -17.30
C ASP A 70 -6.93 -1.75 -17.05
N ILE A 71 -7.08 -0.43 -17.15
CA ILE A 71 -8.35 0.29 -16.98
C ILE A 71 -8.70 0.93 -18.31
N ILE A 72 -9.93 0.68 -18.75
CA ILE A 72 -10.40 1.04 -20.08
C ILE A 72 -11.63 1.92 -19.95
N PHE A 73 -11.51 3.18 -20.35
CA PHE A 73 -12.63 4.08 -20.59
C PHE A 73 -12.88 4.25 -22.10
N ASN A 74 -13.96 4.96 -22.43
CA ASN A 74 -14.20 5.49 -23.76
C ASN A 74 -14.34 7.02 -23.68
N ALA A 75 -13.39 7.76 -24.26
CA ALA A 75 -13.38 9.23 -24.21
C ALA A 75 -14.62 9.88 -24.85
N GLN A 76 -15.30 9.20 -25.78
CA GLN A 76 -16.51 9.71 -26.43
C GLN A 76 -17.78 9.53 -25.59
N TYR A 77 -17.72 8.66 -24.57
CA TYR A 77 -18.83 8.33 -23.67
C TYR A 77 -18.34 8.32 -22.21
N PRO A 78 -17.89 9.47 -21.68
CA PRO A 78 -17.26 9.58 -20.35
C PRO A 78 -18.20 9.23 -19.19
N GLU A 79 -19.51 9.20 -19.44
CA GLU A 79 -20.53 8.80 -18.47
C GLU A 79 -20.56 7.29 -18.18
N LEU A 80 -20.02 6.47 -19.08
CA LEU A 80 -20.00 5.02 -18.94
C LEU A 80 -18.92 4.58 -17.91
N PRO A 81 -19.16 3.50 -17.15
CA PRO A 81 -18.16 2.95 -16.25
C PRO A 81 -16.98 2.34 -17.04
N PRO A 82 -15.80 2.21 -16.41
CA PRO A 82 -14.66 1.56 -17.04
C PRO A 82 -14.76 0.03 -17.01
N ASP A 83 -14.00 -0.61 -17.89
CA ASP A 83 -13.67 -2.03 -17.81
C ASP A 83 -12.29 -2.26 -17.19
N PHE A 84 -12.08 -3.44 -16.61
CA PHE A 84 -10.86 -3.83 -15.90
C PHE A 84 -10.28 -5.14 -16.43
N ILE A 85 -8.95 -5.22 -16.55
CA ILE A 85 -8.21 -6.47 -16.84
C ILE A 85 -7.15 -6.66 -15.75
N PHE A 86 -7.19 -7.82 -15.07
CA PHE A 86 -6.40 -8.09 -13.87
C PHE A 86 -5.00 -8.71 -14.13
N GLY A 87 -4.40 -8.39 -15.29
CA GLY A 87 -3.03 -8.79 -15.61
C GLY A 87 -2.79 -10.30 -15.56
N GLU A 88 -1.84 -10.73 -14.74
CA GLU A 88 -1.37 -12.13 -14.68
C GLU A 88 -2.21 -13.04 -13.77
N ASP A 89 -3.07 -12.50 -12.91
CA ASP A 89 -3.94 -13.28 -12.02
C ASP A 89 -5.27 -13.61 -12.71
N ALA A 90 -5.22 -14.48 -13.71
CA ALA A 90 -6.39 -14.91 -14.49
C ALA A 90 -7.47 -15.63 -13.66
N GLU A 91 -7.11 -16.13 -12.47
CA GLU A 91 -8.03 -16.80 -11.53
C GLU A 91 -8.80 -15.81 -10.64
N PHE A 92 -8.41 -14.53 -10.63
CA PHE A 92 -9.12 -13.53 -9.85
C PHE A 92 -10.44 -13.17 -10.53
N LEU A 93 -11.53 -13.61 -9.91
CA LEU A 93 -12.91 -13.38 -10.36
C LEU A 93 -13.63 -12.57 -9.27
N PRO A 94 -13.64 -11.23 -9.31
CA PRO A 94 -14.30 -10.41 -8.30
C PRO A 94 -15.82 -10.65 -8.33
N ASP A 95 -16.45 -10.72 -7.15
CA ASP A 95 -17.91 -10.83 -7.05
C ASP A 95 -18.58 -9.50 -7.46
N PRO A 96 -19.32 -9.44 -8.57
CA PRO A 96 -19.96 -8.21 -9.02
C PRO A 96 -20.97 -7.66 -8.00
N SER A 97 -21.55 -8.51 -7.15
CA SER A 97 -22.52 -8.08 -6.14
C SER A 97 -21.90 -7.25 -5.02
N ALA A 98 -20.59 -7.39 -4.79
CA ALA A 98 -19.84 -6.63 -3.80
C ALA A 98 -19.35 -5.26 -4.33
N LEU A 99 -19.46 -5.00 -5.63
CA LEU A 99 -18.96 -3.78 -6.30
C LEU A 99 -20.06 -2.72 -6.40
N HIS A 100 -20.48 -2.20 -5.25
CA HIS A 100 -21.60 -1.26 -5.14
C HIS A 100 -21.35 0.05 -5.87
N ASN A 101 -20.12 0.57 -5.81
CA ASN A 101 -19.74 1.82 -6.48
C ASN A 101 -19.64 1.65 -8.01
N LEU A 102 -19.37 0.43 -8.49
CA LEU A 102 -19.41 0.13 -9.93
C LEU A 102 -20.85 -0.02 -10.42
N ALA A 103 -21.69 -0.73 -9.65
CA ALA A 103 -23.11 -0.90 -9.97
C ALA A 103 -23.87 0.44 -9.97
N SER A 104 -23.51 1.35 -9.06
CA SER A 104 -24.06 2.70 -8.95
C SER A 104 -23.07 3.76 -9.47
N TRP A 105 -22.43 3.47 -10.60
CA TRP A 105 -21.45 4.37 -11.21
C TRP A 105 -22.00 5.79 -11.37
N ASN A 106 -21.29 6.76 -10.79
CA ASN A 106 -21.68 8.16 -10.83
C ASN A 106 -20.53 9.03 -11.37
N PRO A 107 -20.56 9.44 -12.65
CA PRO A 107 -19.52 10.27 -13.25
C PRO A 107 -19.49 11.70 -12.68
N SER A 108 -20.50 12.12 -11.93
CA SER A 108 -20.50 13.43 -11.25
C SER A 108 -19.63 13.45 -10.00
N ASN A 109 -19.27 12.28 -9.45
CA ASN A 109 -18.37 12.17 -8.31
C ASN A 109 -16.94 11.88 -8.79
N PRO A 110 -15.96 12.80 -8.64
CA PRO A 110 -14.58 12.56 -9.07
C PRO A 110 -13.89 11.37 -8.40
N GLU A 111 -14.39 10.90 -7.25
CA GLU A 111 -13.81 9.76 -6.53
C GLU A 111 -14.39 8.40 -6.94
N CYS A 112 -15.38 8.36 -7.84
CA CYS A 112 -16.07 7.11 -8.20
C CYS A 112 -15.10 6.01 -8.65
N LEU A 113 -14.10 6.34 -9.48
CA LEU A 113 -13.06 5.40 -9.90
C LEU A 113 -12.24 4.88 -8.72
N LEU A 114 -11.84 5.76 -7.79
CA LEU A 114 -11.04 5.39 -6.63
C LEU A 114 -11.84 4.44 -5.71
N LEU A 115 -13.13 4.71 -5.51
CA LEU A 115 -14.01 3.85 -4.72
C LEU A 115 -14.16 2.46 -5.33
N VAL A 116 -14.34 2.37 -6.66
CA VAL A 116 -14.38 1.09 -7.38
C VAL A 116 -13.06 0.33 -7.23
N VAL A 117 -11.91 1.01 -7.38
CA VAL A 117 -10.60 0.38 -7.20
C VAL A 117 -10.42 -0.14 -5.77
N LYS A 118 -10.90 0.59 -4.76
CA LYS A 118 -10.88 0.13 -3.35
C LYS A 118 -11.71 -1.13 -3.15
N GLU A 119 -12.93 -1.19 -3.71
CA GLU A 119 -13.78 -2.39 -3.65
C GLU A 119 -13.12 -3.58 -4.35
N LEU A 120 -12.53 -3.37 -5.52
CA LEU A 120 -11.82 -4.42 -6.25
C LEU A 120 -10.59 -4.95 -5.49
N VAL A 121 -9.83 -4.08 -4.83
CA VAL A 121 -8.69 -4.51 -3.99
C VAL A 121 -9.17 -5.25 -2.74
N GLN A 122 -10.31 -4.88 -2.17
CA GLN A 122 -10.93 -5.64 -1.09
C GLN A 122 -11.36 -7.04 -1.54
N GLN A 123 -11.94 -7.15 -2.74
CA GLN A 123 -12.24 -8.46 -3.36
C GLN A 123 -10.96 -9.26 -3.63
N TYR A 124 -9.90 -8.60 -4.09
CA TYR A 124 -8.59 -9.23 -4.29
C TYR A 124 -8.00 -9.76 -2.98
N HIS A 125 -8.17 -9.03 -1.88
CA HIS A 125 -7.76 -9.51 -0.55
C HIS A 125 -8.53 -10.77 -0.14
N GLN A 126 -9.85 -10.82 -0.34
CA GLN A 126 -10.64 -12.03 -0.07
C GLN A 126 -10.18 -13.21 -0.93
N PHE A 127 -9.85 -12.97 -2.20
CA PHE A 127 -9.26 -13.96 -3.09
C PHE A 127 -7.93 -14.49 -2.56
N GLN A 128 -7.03 -13.61 -2.10
CA GLN A 128 -5.76 -14.01 -1.49
C GLN A 128 -5.97 -14.82 -0.20
N CYS A 129 -6.95 -14.45 0.63
CA CYS A 129 -7.35 -15.25 1.80
C CYS A 129 -7.84 -16.64 1.40
N SER A 130 -8.56 -16.76 0.28
CA SER A 130 -9.00 -18.07 -0.20
C SER A 130 -7.85 -18.97 -0.65
N ARG A 131 -6.83 -18.41 -1.32
CA ARG A 131 -5.59 -19.12 -1.68
C ARG A 131 -4.81 -19.54 -0.44
N LEU A 132 -4.70 -18.66 0.56
CA LEU A 132 -3.98 -18.95 1.80
C LEU A 132 -4.56 -20.16 2.56
N ARG A 133 -5.88 -20.38 2.50
CA ARG A 133 -6.56 -21.50 3.16
C ARG A 133 -6.06 -22.88 2.72
N GLU A 134 -5.37 -22.97 1.59
CA GLU A 134 -4.74 -24.22 1.14
C GLU A 134 -3.56 -24.64 2.02
N SER A 135 -2.98 -23.72 2.80
CA SER A 135 -2.00 -24.03 3.85
C SER A 135 -2.61 -23.84 5.23
N SER A 136 -2.74 -24.94 5.99
CA SER A 136 -3.20 -24.88 7.38
C SER A 136 -2.24 -24.09 8.28
N ARG A 137 -0.93 -24.22 8.04
CA ARG A 137 0.12 -23.53 8.81
C ARG A 137 0.05 -22.02 8.66
N LEU A 138 -0.09 -21.52 7.44
CA LEU A 138 -0.17 -20.08 7.16
C LEU A 138 -1.55 -19.52 7.49
N MET A 139 -2.60 -20.31 7.32
CA MET A 139 -3.94 -19.93 7.77
C MET A 139 -4.01 -19.79 9.29
N PHE A 140 -3.31 -20.63 10.05
CA PHE A 140 -3.17 -20.47 11.50
C PHE A 140 -2.54 -19.11 11.85
N GLU A 141 -1.43 -18.75 11.21
CA GLU A 141 -0.81 -17.42 11.41
C GLU A 141 -1.78 -16.27 11.14
N TYR A 142 -2.50 -16.35 10.03
CA TYR A 142 -3.49 -15.34 9.65
C TYR A 142 -4.63 -15.22 10.67
N GLN A 143 -5.23 -16.35 11.08
CA GLN A 143 -6.37 -16.34 12.00
C GLN A 143 -5.98 -15.80 13.37
N THR A 144 -4.83 -16.20 13.91
CA THR A 144 -4.37 -15.71 15.20
C THR A 144 -4.06 -14.22 15.18
N LEU A 145 -3.51 -13.68 14.09
CA LEU A 145 -3.34 -12.24 13.92
C LEU A 145 -4.66 -11.49 13.73
N LEU A 146 -5.64 -12.11 13.06
CA LEU A 146 -6.95 -11.51 12.83
C LEU A 146 -7.76 -11.34 14.12
N GLU A 147 -7.56 -12.22 15.10
CA GLU A 147 -8.19 -12.13 16.43
C GLU A 147 -7.73 -10.90 17.22
N GLU A 148 -6.56 -10.33 16.89
CA GLU A 148 -6.05 -9.09 17.48
C GLU A 148 -6.52 -7.86 16.68
N PRO A 149 -7.41 -7.00 17.25
CA PRO A 149 -8.00 -5.89 16.51
C PRO A 149 -6.97 -4.90 15.96
N GLN A 150 -5.87 -4.67 16.68
CA GLN A 150 -4.82 -3.74 16.21
C GLN A 150 -4.11 -4.21 14.92
N TYR A 151 -4.13 -5.51 14.63
CA TYR A 151 -3.45 -6.09 13.46
C TYR A 151 -4.44 -6.49 12.36
N GLY A 152 -5.59 -7.07 12.72
CA GLY A 152 -6.53 -7.65 11.76
C GLY A 152 -7.01 -6.68 10.68
N GLU A 153 -7.38 -5.45 11.05
CA GLU A 153 -7.81 -4.41 10.09
C GLU A 153 -6.64 -3.76 9.35
N ASN A 154 -5.42 -3.99 9.84
CA ASN A 154 -4.17 -3.37 9.40
C ASN A 154 -3.20 -4.41 8.82
N MET A 155 -3.74 -5.45 8.19
CA MET A 155 -2.99 -6.55 7.59
C MET A 155 -3.42 -6.82 6.14
N GLU A 156 -2.43 -7.02 5.28
CA GLU A 156 -2.58 -7.53 3.92
C GLU A 156 -1.81 -8.83 3.76
N ILE A 157 -2.29 -9.68 2.85
CA ILE A 157 -1.66 -10.95 2.55
C ILE A 157 -1.57 -11.17 1.05
N TYR A 158 -0.52 -11.86 0.64
CA TYR A 158 -0.34 -12.32 -0.73
C TYR A 158 0.11 -13.78 -0.72
N ALA A 159 -0.61 -14.64 -1.41
CA ALA A 159 -0.24 -16.02 -1.69
C ALA A 159 0.11 -16.14 -3.17
N GLY A 160 1.36 -16.54 -3.44
CA GLY A 160 1.87 -16.78 -4.78
C GLY A 160 1.17 -17.94 -5.46
N LYS A 161 1.38 -18.07 -6.77
CA LYS A 161 0.90 -19.23 -7.52
C LYS A 161 1.62 -20.48 -7.03
N LYS A 162 0.88 -21.58 -6.94
CA LYS A 162 1.48 -22.89 -6.67
C LYS A 162 2.49 -23.25 -7.74
N ASN A 163 3.62 -23.76 -7.30
CA ASN A 163 4.59 -24.38 -8.18
C ASN A 163 4.01 -25.70 -8.71
N ASN A 164 3.94 -25.85 -10.03
CA ASN A 164 3.38 -27.05 -10.67
C ASN A 164 4.11 -28.36 -10.32
N TRP A 165 5.36 -28.29 -9.85
CA TRP A 165 6.19 -29.45 -9.55
C TRP A 165 6.14 -29.84 -8.07
N THR A 166 6.25 -28.86 -7.17
CA THR A 166 6.31 -29.10 -5.72
C THR A 166 4.94 -28.96 -5.05
N GLY A 167 4.00 -28.25 -5.67
CA GLY A 167 2.69 -27.92 -5.08
C GLY A 167 2.76 -26.83 -4.00
N GLU A 168 3.96 -26.33 -3.68
CA GLU A 168 4.19 -25.28 -2.69
C GLU A 168 3.94 -23.88 -3.28
N PHE A 169 3.67 -22.92 -2.41
CA PHE A 169 3.58 -21.51 -2.78
C PHE A 169 4.25 -20.65 -1.71
N SER A 170 4.83 -19.53 -2.15
CA SER A 170 5.33 -18.51 -1.26
C SER A 170 4.18 -17.64 -0.75
N ALA A 171 4.25 -17.18 0.49
CA ALA A 171 3.28 -16.23 1.04
C ALA A 171 3.97 -15.00 1.62
N ARG A 172 3.25 -13.90 1.70
CA ARG A 172 3.71 -12.68 2.36
C ARG A 172 2.60 -12.06 3.18
N PHE A 173 2.97 -11.64 4.38
CA PHE A 173 2.14 -10.86 5.28
C PHE A 173 2.72 -9.46 5.37
N LEU A 174 1.88 -8.43 5.23
CA LEU A 174 2.25 -7.04 5.41
C LEU A 174 1.37 -6.45 6.51
N LEU A 175 2.00 -5.97 7.58
CA LEU A 175 1.31 -5.43 8.75
C LEU A 175 1.70 -3.97 8.96
N LYS A 176 0.71 -3.09 9.19
CA LYS A 176 0.97 -1.74 9.72
C LYS A 176 1.11 -1.84 11.24
N LEU A 177 2.30 -1.49 11.74
CA LEU A 177 2.60 -1.63 13.17
C LEU A 177 1.92 -0.52 13.99
N PRO A 178 1.23 -0.84 15.10
CA PRO A 178 0.52 0.11 15.96
C PRO A 178 1.49 0.84 16.91
N VAL A 179 2.43 1.59 16.36
CA VAL A 179 3.37 2.43 17.12
C VAL A 179 3.02 3.90 16.91
N ASP A 180 3.02 4.69 17.98
CA ASP A 180 2.74 6.12 17.90
C ASP A 180 3.97 6.90 17.40
N PHE A 181 3.84 7.46 16.19
CA PHE A 181 4.86 8.29 15.55
C PHE A 181 4.51 9.79 15.55
N SER A 182 3.38 10.20 16.15
CA SER A 182 2.84 11.56 16.05
C SER A 182 3.78 12.67 16.54
N ASN A 183 4.71 12.34 17.45
CA ASN A 183 5.66 13.27 18.05
C ASN A 183 7.07 13.22 17.42
N ILE A 184 7.24 12.52 16.31
CA ILE A 184 8.52 12.49 15.59
C ILE A 184 8.85 13.87 15.01
N PRO A 185 10.13 14.29 15.03
CA PRO A 185 10.52 15.58 14.47
C PRO A 185 10.23 15.68 12.97
N THR A 186 9.81 16.86 12.53
CA THR A 186 9.76 17.17 11.10
C THR A 186 11.18 17.35 10.55
N TYR A 187 11.34 17.09 9.25
CA TYR A 187 12.57 17.40 8.53
C TYR A 187 12.24 18.04 7.18
N LEU A 188 13.19 18.80 6.65
CA LEU A 188 13.07 19.42 5.34
C LEU A 188 13.50 18.43 4.27
N LEU A 189 12.60 18.12 3.34
CA LEU A 189 12.90 17.38 2.13
C LEU A 189 13.71 18.23 1.15
N LYS A 190 14.41 17.57 0.24
CA LYS A 190 15.19 18.25 -0.81
C LYS A 190 14.28 18.98 -1.80
N ASP A 191 13.13 18.39 -2.11
CA ASP A 191 12.05 19.05 -2.83
C ASP A 191 10.92 19.37 -1.85
N VAL A 192 10.54 20.64 -1.75
CA VAL A 192 9.49 21.11 -0.83
C VAL A 192 8.09 20.68 -1.30
N ASN A 193 7.96 20.28 -2.57
CA ASN A 193 6.71 19.79 -3.14
C ASN A 193 6.50 18.28 -2.91
N GLU A 194 7.50 17.56 -2.39
CA GLU A 194 7.35 16.15 -2.04
C GLU A 194 6.58 16.02 -0.72
N ASP A 195 5.52 15.19 -0.73
CA ASP A 195 4.85 14.76 0.49
C ASP A 195 5.61 13.55 1.07
N PRO A 196 6.17 13.64 2.30
CA PRO A 196 6.82 12.49 2.95
C PRO A 196 5.84 11.35 3.26
N GLY A 197 4.53 11.56 3.09
CA GLY A 197 3.51 10.58 3.30
C GLY A 197 3.11 10.44 4.77
N GLU A 198 2.36 9.39 5.07
CA GLU A 198 1.94 9.09 6.44
C GLU A 198 3.10 8.49 7.25
N ASP A 199 3.19 8.86 8.52
CA ASP A 199 4.19 8.34 9.45
C ASP A 199 3.81 6.93 9.90
N VAL A 200 4.25 5.93 9.12
CA VAL A 200 3.92 4.52 9.32
C VAL A 200 5.16 3.62 9.28
N ALA A 201 5.11 2.52 10.03
CA ALA A 201 6.05 1.42 9.93
C ALA A 201 5.32 0.16 9.46
N LEU A 202 5.84 -0.47 8.41
CA LEU A 202 5.27 -1.66 7.80
C LEU A 202 6.20 -2.85 8.00
N LEU A 203 5.70 -3.92 8.60
CA LEU A 203 6.42 -5.18 8.75
C LEU A 203 5.96 -6.16 7.67
N SER A 204 6.86 -6.50 6.76
CA SER A 204 6.67 -7.52 5.74
C SER A 204 7.32 -8.82 6.19
N VAL A 205 6.59 -9.92 6.24
CA VAL A 205 7.14 -11.25 6.50
C VAL A 205 6.87 -12.16 5.31
N SER A 206 7.94 -12.60 4.65
CA SER A 206 7.85 -13.51 3.50
C SER A 206 8.18 -14.94 3.92
N PHE A 207 7.34 -15.88 3.51
CA PHE A 207 7.47 -17.32 3.68
C PHE A 207 7.76 -17.91 2.30
N GLU A 208 8.92 -18.55 2.12
CA GLU A 208 9.27 -19.19 0.84
C GLU A 208 8.56 -20.55 0.67
N ASP A 209 8.24 -21.20 1.79
CA ASP A 209 7.54 -22.48 1.87
C ASP A 209 6.27 -22.41 2.73
N THR A 210 5.36 -23.36 2.52
CA THR A 210 4.08 -23.42 3.25
C THR A 210 4.21 -23.88 4.70
N GLU A 211 5.35 -24.46 5.08
CA GLU A 211 5.62 -24.97 6.44
C GLU A 211 6.29 -23.93 7.34
N ALA A 212 6.56 -22.73 6.81
CA ALA A 212 7.21 -21.62 7.52
C ALA A 212 8.61 -21.97 8.05
N THR A 213 9.40 -22.70 7.27
CA THR A 213 10.79 -23.03 7.61
C THR A 213 11.77 -21.96 7.14
N GLN A 214 11.47 -21.28 6.03
CA GLN A 214 12.27 -20.20 5.45
C GLN A 214 11.48 -18.88 5.50
N VAL A 215 11.74 -18.11 6.57
CA VAL A 215 10.99 -16.89 6.89
C VAL A 215 11.89 -15.67 6.88
N TYR A 216 11.53 -14.66 6.09
CA TYR A 216 12.30 -13.45 5.88
C TYR A 216 11.50 -12.20 6.27
N PRO A 217 11.71 -11.66 7.48
CA PRO A 217 11.11 -10.41 7.90
C PRO A 217 11.88 -9.20 7.35
N LYS A 218 11.16 -8.16 6.96
CA LYS A 218 11.67 -6.85 6.53
C LYS A 218 10.81 -5.74 7.12
N LEU A 219 11.44 -4.74 7.72
CA LEU A 219 10.77 -3.56 8.27
C LEU A 219 10.99 -2.38 7.34
N TYR A 220 9.91 -1.79 6.87
CA TYR A 220 9.90 -0.55 6.09
C TYR A 220 9.42 0.59 6.98
N LEU A 221 10.06 1.74 6.88
CA LEU A 221 9.76 2.91 7.69
C LEU A 221 9.46 4.10 6.77
N SER A 222 8.51 4.95 7.15
CA SER A 222 8.30 6.20 6.43
C SER A 222 9.58 7.06 6.45
N PRO A 223 9.78 7.94 5.46
CA PRO A 223 10.98 8.78 5.36
C PRO A 223 11.29 9.57 6.63
N ARG A 224 10.27 10.06 7.36
CA ARG A 224 10.45 10.79 8.62
C ARG A 224 10.94 9.89 9.75
N ILE A 225 10.38 8.68 9.87
CA ILE A 225 10.80 7.71 10.87
C ILE A 225 12.24 7.27 10.58
N GLU A 226 12.54 6.97 9.31
CA GLU A 226 13.88 6.64 8.86
C GLU A 226 14.90 7.72 9.23
N HIS A 227 14.59 8.98 8.94
CA HIS A 227 15.44 10.11 9.29
C HIS A 227 15.62 10.26 10.81
N ALA A 228 14.53 10.16 11.58
CA ALA A 228 14.57 10.29 13.03
C ALA A 228 15.39 9.20 13.73
N LEU A 229 15.43 8.00 13.16
CA LEU A 229 16.17 6.86 13.68
C LEU A 229 17.61 6.76 13.15
N GLY A 230 18.05 7.70 12.31
CA GLY A 230 19.43 7.72 11.77
C GLY A 230 19.64 6.85 10.53
N GLY A 231 18.58 6.62 9.75
CA GLY A 231 18.56 5.82 8.54
C GLY A 231 18.19 4.35 8.80
N SER A 232 17.72 3.66 7.75
CA SER A 232 17.28 2.26 7.83
C SER A 232 18.40 1.29 8.24
N SER A 233 19.66 1.63 7.95
CA SER A 233 20.82 0.83 8.37
C SER A 233 21.11 0.86 9.87
N ALA A 234 20.54 1.80 10.63
CA ALA A 234 20.73 1.91 12.08
C ALA A 234 19.73 1.05 12.89
N LEU A 235 18.73 0.46 12.21
CA LEU A 235 17.69 -0.35 12.83
C LEU A 235 17.77 -1.79 12.32
N HIS A 236 18.21 -2.70 13.19
CA HIS A 236 18.08 -4.14 12.96
C HIS A 236 16.91 -4.71 13.77
N ILE A 237 16.06 -5.48 13.10
CA ILE A 237 15.01 -6.28 13.74
C ILE A 237 15.52 -7.70 14.02
N PRO A 238 14.99 -8.39 15.05
CA PRO A 238 15.34 -9.78 15.28
C PRO A 238 14.94 -10.66 14.09
N ALA A 239 15.74 -11.69 13.81
CA ALA A 239 15.35 -12.73 12.86
C ALA A 239 14.12 -13.48 13.37
N PHE A 240 13.34 -14.04 12.46
CA PHE A 240 12.18 -14.87 12.83
C PHE A 240 12.67 -16.17 13.49
N PRO A 241 12.21 -16.53 14.70
CA PRO A 241 12.65 -17.76 15.35
C PRO A 241 12.11 -18.99 14.61
N GLY A 242 12.94 -20.03 14.47
CA GLY A 242 12.54 -21.28 13.83
C GLY A 242 11.37 -21.94 14.58
N GLY A 243 10.29 -22.25 13.85
CA GLY A 243 9.05 -22.77 14.43
C GLY A 243 8.22 -21.76 15.23
N GLY A 244 8.61 -20.47 15.23
CA GLY A 244 7.85 -19.41 15.88
C GLY A 244 6.57 -19.04 15.13
N CYS A 245 5.78 -18.17 15.75
CA CYS A 245 4.57 -17.60 15.18
C CYS A 245 4.62 -16.07 15.12
N LEU A 246 3.87 -15.49 14.19
CA LEU A 246 3.77 -14.04 13.99
C LEU A 246 3.15 -13.36 15.20
N ILE A 247 2.17 -13.99 15.86
CA ILE A 247 1.52 -13.42 17.03
C ILE A 247 2.49 -13.13 18.18
N ASP A 248 3.56 -13.94 18.32
CA ASP A 248 4.61 -13.71 19.31
C ASP A 248 5.72 -12.81 18.78
N TYR A 249 6.00 -12.86 17.48
CA TYR A 249 7.07 -12.09 16.84
C TYR A 249 6.73 -10.60 16.67
N VAL A 250 5.52 -10.28 16.19
CA VAL A 250 5.09 -8.90 15.91
C VAL A 250 5.17 -8.00 17.15
N PRO A 251 4.70 -8.42 18.35
CA PRO A 251 4.83 -7.63 19.57
C PRO A 251 6.28 -7.32 19.95
N GLN A 252 7.22 -8.23 19.71
CA GLN A 252 8.65 -8.01 19.99
C GLN A 252 9.21 -6.90 19.10
N VAL A 253 8.86 -6.89 17.82
CA VAL A 253 9.25 -5.83 16.88
C VAL A 253 8.61 -4.49 17.28
N CYS A 254 7.31 -4.49 17.61
CA CYS A 254 6.61 -3.30 18.11
C CYS A 254 7.27 -2.72 19.36
N HIS A 255 7.64 -3.56 20.33
CA HIS A 255 8.29 -3.12 21.56
C HIS A 255 9.67 -2.50 21.29
N LEU A 256 10.48 -3.15 20.45
CA LEU A 256 11.80 -2.63 20.05
C LEU A 256 11.67 -1.26 19.36
N LEU A 257 10.73 -1.14 18.42
CA LEU A 257 10.51 0.10 17.68
C LEU A 257 9.99 1.21 18.60
N THR A 258 9.03 0.90 19.47
CA THR A 258 8.48 1.84 20.47
C THR A 258 9.58 2.39 21.37
N ASN A 259 10.45 1.53 21.92
CA ASN A 259 11.54 1.99 22.79
C ASN A 259 12.50 2.95 22.06
N LYS A 260 12.84 2.65 20.80
CA LYS A 260 13.70 3.52 20.00
C LYS A 260 13.05 4.86 19.67
N VAL A 261 11.77 4.84 19.28
CA VAL A 261 11.00 6.05 18.97
C VAL A 261 10.88 6.95 20.20
N GLN A 262 10.51 6.38 21.35
CA GLN A 262 10.40 7.12 22.62
C GLN A 262 11.74 7.73 23.05
N TYR A 263 12.85 7.01 22.88
CA TYR A 263 14.18 7.53 23.18
C TYR A 263 14.53 8.78 22.34
N VAL A 264 14.24 8.73 21.04
CA VAL A 264 14.47 9.86 20.12
C VAL A 264 13.56 11.05 20.46
N ILE A 265 12.27 10.80 20.68
CA ILE A 265 11.27 11.82 21.04
C ILE A 265 11.65 12.52 22.35
N GLN A 266 12.07 11.78 23.37
CA GLN A 266 12.50 12.35 24.65
C GLN A 266 13.72 13.28 24.47
N GLY A 267 14.71 12.84 23.69
CA GLY A 267 15.88 13.67 23.36
C GLY A 267 15.49 14.93 22.59
N TYR A 268 14.56 14.83 21.65
CA TYR A 268 14.06 15.96 20.88
C TYR A 268 13.31 16.98 21.75
N HIS A 269 12.39 16.55 22.61
CA HIS A 269 11.66 17.46 23.48
C HIS A 269 12.58 18.23 24.42
N LYS A 270 13.58 17.57 25.03
CA LYS A 270 14.57 18.24 25.87
C LYS A 270 15.37 19.30 25.11
N ARG A 271 15.79 19.01 23.88
CA ARG A 271 16.47 20.00 23.02
C ARG A 271 15.54 21.17 22.67
N ARG A 272 14.28 20.89 22.33
CA ARG A 272 13.28 21.90 21.99
C ARG A 272 13.01 22.83 23.17
N GLU A 273 12.84 22.28 24.37
CA GLU A 273 12.64 23.04 25.61
C GLU A 273 13.85 23.93 25.92
N TYR A 274 15.06 23.39 25.79
CA TYR A 274 16.30 24.14 25.97
C TYR A 274 16.39 25.33 25.00
N ILE A 275 16.16 25.10 23.70
CA ILE A 275 16.20 26.16 22.69
C ILE A 275 15.08 27.20 22.94
N ALA A 276 13.87 26.77 23.31
CA ALA A 276 12.79 27.68 23.64
C ALA A 276 13.11 28.56 24.86
N ALA A 277 13.74 27.99 25.90
CA ALA A 277 14.21 28.76 27.04
C ALA A 277 15.28 29.78 26.63
N PHE A 278 16.24 29.40 25.78
CA PHE A 278 17.26 30.31 25.27
C PHE A 278 16.66 31.46 24.45
N LEU A 279 15.72 31.16 23.54
CA LEU A 279 15.01 32.18 22.76
C LEU A 279 14.20 33.11 23.66
N SER A 280 13.55 32.60 24.70
CA SER A 280 12.81 33.41 25.66
C SER A 280 13.70 34.40 26.44
N HIS A 281 14.93 33.98 26.77
CA HIS A 281 15.85 34.83 27.54
C HIS A 281 16.70 35.77 26.66
N PHE A 282 16.97 35.42 25.41
CA PHE A 282 17.99 36.09 24.58
C PHE A 282 17.57 36.43 23.14
N GLY A 283 16.38 36.02 22.69
CA GLY A 283 15.86 36.26 21.33
C GLY A 283 14.86 37.40 21.26
#